data_AF-A0A2T9YRZ9-F1
#
_entry.id   AF-A0A2T9YRZ9-F1
#
_cell.length_a   1.000
_cell.length_b   1.000
_cell.length_c   1.000
_cell.angle_alpha   90.00
_cell.angle_beta   90.00
_cell.angle_gamma   90.00
#
_symmetry.space_group_name_H-M   'P 1'
#
loop_
_entity.id
_entity.type
_entity.pdbx_description
1 polymer ?
#
loop_
_entity_poly.entity_id
_entity_poly.type
_entity_poly.pdbx_seq_one_letter_code
_entity_poly.pdbx_strand_id
1 'polypeptide(L)'
;MSLQHTLSRALKALPRHSALKSASVCLTPALLRFSQIRSASYSTPAGSKLPVLRQRLSALNTTKSGNSFINKRYMAHAAKTRDPKFKQLTAADVGKFEEFLPKSRMLVSQELGGSADAKDLEGFNTDWIDKYKGKSQVVLFPINAQEVSQILKYCNSEKIAVVPQGGNTDLVGASVPVFDEVIISLQKMNKVRSLDQDSGALVCDAGCVLEVLDNYLADHGLTMPLDLGAKGSCHIGGNVSTNAGGIRYLKYGSLHGSVLGLEA
;
A
#
# COMPACT_ATOMS: atom_id res chain seq x y z
N MET A 1 34.77 65.29 18.54
CA MET A 1 34.12 64.79 19.78
C MET A 1 33.20 63.65 19.35
N SER A 2 33.74 62.43 19.23
CA SER A 2 33.70 61.36 20.26
C SER A 2 32.26 60.86 20.46
N LEU A 3 31.86 59.64 20.12
CA LEU A 3 32.49 58.36 20.42
C LEU A 3 32.66 57.43 19.20
N GLN A 4 33.89 57.33 18.71
CA GLN A 4 34.42 56.14 18.05
C GLN A 4 35.84 56.00 18.60
N HIS A 5 36.06 55.31 19.72
CA HIS A 5 37.40 54.94 20.22
C HIS A 5 37.33 54.06 21.48
N THR A 6 37.02 52.77 21.32
CA THR A 6 37.54 51.76 22.27
C THR A 6 37.64 50.37 21.62
N LEU A 7 38.55 50.25 20.65
CA LEU A 7 39.19 48.98 20.30
C LEU A 7 40.65 49.11 20.73
N SER A 8 41.06 48.40 21.79
CA SER A 8 42.44 47.90 22.02
C SER A 8 42.66 47.64 23.51
N ARG A 9 42.43 46.40 23.96
CA ARG A 9 43.14 45.68 25.03
C ARG A 9 42.35 44.46 25.49
N ALA A 10 42.39 43.38 24.70
CA ALA A 10 42.22 42.00 25.19
C ALA A 10 42.55 41.00 24.06
N LEU A 11 43.82 40.92 23.69
CA LEU A 11 44.38 39.78 22.95
C LEU A 11 45.56 39.28 23.79
N LYS A 12 45.47 38.04 24.30
CA LYS A 12 46.56 37.06 24.54
C LYS A 12 46.26 36.15 25.74
N ALA A 13 45.67 34.98 25.46
CA ALA A 13 46.07 33.71 26.06
C ALA A 13 45.50 32.56 25.20
N LEU A 14 46.42 31.79 24.63
CA LEU A 14 46.30 30.55 23.83
C LEU A 14 45.78 29.36 24.70
N PRO A 15 45.54 28.12 24.20
CA PRO A 15 46.04 27.54 22.94
C PRO A 15 45.07 26.66 22.10
N ARG A 16 45.58 26.38 20.89
CA ARG A 16 45.16 25.36 19.91
C ARG A 16 45.62 23.95 20.35
N HIS A 17 44.79 22.94 20.14
CA HIS A 17 45.16 21.52 19.84
C HIS A 17 43.91 20.89 19.18
N SER A 18 43.89 20.53 17.89
CA SER A 18 44.48 19.38 17.19
C SER A 18 43.92 18.01 17.61
N ALA A 19 43.14 17.43 16.67
CA ALA A 19 43.00 15.99 16.34
C ALA A 19 42.36 15.02 17.35
N LEU A 20 41.30 14.33 16.90
CA LEU A 20 40.91 12.91 17.14
C LEU A 20 39.68 12.64 16.25
N LYS A 21 39.84 12.04 15.07
CA LYS A 21 39.69 10.60 14.75
C LYS A 21 38.33 9.98 15.10
N SER A 22 37.66 9.55 14.03
CA SER A 22 36.67 8.46 13.87
C SER A 22 35.70 8.14 15.03
N ALA A 23 34.41 8.29 14.76
CA ALA A 23 33.40 7.40 15.31
C ALA A 23 32.38 7.07 14.21
N SER A 24 32.55 5.88 13.64
CA SER A 24 31.54 5.17 12.87
C SER A 24 30.45 4.73 13.86
N VAL A 25 29.23 5.24 13.74
CA VAL A 25 28.09 4.72 14.50
C VAL A 25 27.32 3.79 13.58
N CYS A 26 27.60 2.51 13.78
CA CYS A 26 26.88 1.37 13.24
C CYS A 26 25.49 1.31 13.90
N LEU A 27 24.43 1.48 13.12
CA LEU A 27 23.05 1.17 13.53
C LEU A 27 22.58 -0.05 12.73
N THR A 28 22.67 -1.20 13.38
CA THR A 28 22.07 -2.48 12.95
C THR A 28 21.10 -2.99 14.02
N PRO A 29 20.16 -3.88 13.64
CA PRO A 29 18.79 -3.85 14.13
C PRO A 29 18.53 -4.84 15.28
N ALA A 30 17.62 -4.49 16.19
CA ALA A 30 17.11 -5.38 17.22
C ALA A 30 15.60 -5.63 17.06
N LEU A 31 15.30 -6.80 16.50
CA LEU A 31 14.29 -7.79 16.95
C LEU A 31 12.90 -7.25 17.37
N LEU A 32 11.84 -7.44 16.58
CA LEU A 32 11.00 -8.65 16.54
C LEU A 32 10.77 -9.30 17.92
N ARG A 33 9.65 -8.95 18.58
CA ARG A 33 8.74 -9.84 19.34
C ARG A 33 7.72 -9.02 20.14
N PHE A 34 6.53 -8.82 19.60
CA PHE A 34 5.33 -8.58 20.41
C PHE A 34 4.19 -9.46 19.86
N SER A 35 4.26 -10.74 20.20
CA SER A 35 3.16 -11.69 20.05
C SER A 35 3.19 -12.60 21.28
N GLN A 36 2.49 -12.22 22.35
CA GLN A 36 1.94 -13.09 23.39
C GLN A 36 1.44 -12.23 24.56
N ILE A 37 0.14 -11.90 24.56
CA ILE A 37 -0.57 -11.67 25.82
C ILE A 37 -1.58 -12.82 25.92
N ARG A 38 -1.15 -13.88 26.62
CA ARG A 38 -2.04 -14.93 27.11
C ARG A 38 -2.56 -14.52 28.48
N SER A 39 -3.89 -14.49 28.59
CA SER A 39 -4.74 -14.78 29.76
C SER A 39 -4.05 -14.82 31.13
N ALA A 40 -4.25 -13.77 31.93
CA ALA A 40 -4.14 -13.85 33.38
C ALA A 40 -5.50 -14.27 33.96
N SER A 41 -5.55 -15.46 34.55
CA SER A 41 -6.70 -16.04 35.23
C SER A 41 -6.85 -15.41 36.62
N TYR A 42 -7.99 -14.79 36.91
CA TYR A 42 -8.37 -14.42 38.27
C TYR A 42 -9.22 -15.53 38.89
N SER A 43 -8.75 -16.07 40.01
CA SER A 43 -9.45 -17.02 40.87
C SER A 43 -10.25 -16.30 41.95
N THR A 44 -11.52 -16.64 42.12
CA THR A 44 -12.28 -16.37 43.35
C THR A 44 -13.06 -17.62 43.79
N PRO A 45 -13.29 -17.80 45.11
CA PRO A 45 -13.61 -19.10 45.71
C PRO A 45 -15.10 -19.37 45.90
N ALA A 46 -15.37 -20.62 46.24
CA ALA A 46 -16.65 -21.32 46.22
C ALA A 46 -17.60 -21.05 47.41
N GLY A 47 -18.90 -21.26 47.13
CA GLY A 47 -20.03 -21.44 48.07
C GLY A 47 -21.33 -21.08 47.33
N SER A 48 -22.45 -21.81 47.30
CA SER A 48 -22.97 -22.94 48.07
C SER A 48 -24.08 -23.66 47.25
N LYS A 49 -24.36 -24.92 47.60
CA LYS A 49 -25.17 -25.98 46.95
C LYS A 49 -26.66 -25.62 46.73
N LEU A 50 -27.34 -26.08 45.66
CA LEU A 50 -28.19 -27.31 45.54
C LEU A 50 -29.05 -27.19 44.22
N PRO A 51 -29.79 -28.21 43.72
CA PRO A 51 -29.31 -29.42 43.04
C PRO A 51 -30.06 -29.70 41.68
N VAL A 52 -29.67 -30.77 40.97
CA VAL A 52 -30.46 -31.50 39.94
C VAL A 52 -30.82 -30.79 38.62
N LEU A 53 -30.04 -31.06 37.57
CA LEU A 53 -30.56 -31.62 36.30
C LEU A 53 -29.38 -32.10 35.42
N ARG A 54 -28.87 -33.30 35.72
CA ARG A 54 -27.86 -33.96 34.87
C ARG A 54 -28.48 -35.19 34.25
N GLN A 55 -29.19 -34.99 33.14
CA GLN A 55 -29.42 -36.04 32.14
C GLN A 55 -29.94 -35.39 30.85
N ARG A 56 -29.39 -35.87 29.71
CA ARG A 56 -29.70 -35.51 28.30
C ARG A 56 -28.88 -34.37 27.65
N LEU A 57 -27.56 -34.55 27.62
CA LEU A 57 -26.71 -33.93 26.57
C LEU A 57 -25.73 -34.98 25.99
N SER A 58 -26.27 -36.12 25.57
CA SER A 58 -25.53 -37.14 24.82
C SER A 58 -26.21 -37.50 23.49
N ALA A 59 -27.04 -36.60 22.95
CA ALA A 59 -27.77 -36.84 21.71
C ALA A 59 -27.95 -35.55 20.89
N LEU A 60 -26.85 -34.83 20.63
CA LEU A 60 -26.78 -33.81 19.56
C LEU A 60 -25.40 -33.85 18.89
N ASN A 61 -24.93 -35.05 18.55
CA ASN A 61 -23.94 -35.24 17.49
C ASN A 61 -24.69 -35.77 16.27
N THR A 62 -25.20 -34.84 15.47
CA THR A 62 -25.63 -34.95 14.06
C THR A 62 -26.38 -33.64 13.80
N THR A 63 -25.78 -32.65 13.14
CA THR A 63 -25.80 -32.59 11.68
C THR A 63 -24.90 -31.42 11.24
N LYS A 64 -24.03 -31.70 10.26
CA LYS A 64 -23.44 -30.68 9.39
C LYS A 64 -24.58 -29.91 8.72
N SER A 65 -24.53 -28.58 8.73
CA SER A 65 -25.06 -27.65 7.71
C SER A 65 -25.56 -26.38 8.39
N GLY A 66 -24.69 -25.39 8.53
CA GLY A 66 -25.08 -24.11 9.13
C GLY A 66 -23.99 -23.05 8.98
N ASN A 67 -23.69 -22.68 7.73
CA ASN A 67 -23.27 -21.32 7.32
C ASN A 67 -22.86 -21.22 5.83
N SER A 68 -23.34 -22.09 4.94
CA SER A 68 -23.10 -21.94 3.49
C SER A 68 -24.06 -20.95 2.80
N PHE A 69 -25.14 -20.53 3.47
CA PHE A 69 -26.17 -19.70 2.85
C PHE A 69 -25.83 -18.21 2.77
N ILE A 70 -24.98 -17.68 3.67
CA ILE A 70 -24.60 -16.25 3.65
C ILE A 70 -23.51 -15.99 2.61
N ASN A 71 -22.63 -16.96 2.33
CA ASN A 71 -21.52 -16.79 1.38
C ASN A 71 -21.91 -16.93 -0.10
N LYS A 72 -23.07 -17.53 -0.41
CA LYS A 72 -23.45 -17.83 -1.81
C LYS A 72 -23.97 -16.62 -2.59
N ARG A 73 -24.58 -15.63 -1.92
CA ARG A 73 -25.20 -14.47 -2.59
C ARG A 73 -24.20 -13.42 -3.09
N TYR A 74 -23.06 -13.26 -2.42
CA TYR A 74 -22.07 -12.25 -2.79
C TYR A 74 -21.00 -12.73 -3.78
N MET A 75 -20.91 -14.04 -4.03
CA MET A 75 -19.90 -14.68 -4.89
C MET A 75 -20.40 -14.98 -6.31
N ALA A 76 -21.69 -14.75 -6.60
CA ALA A 76 -22.31 -15.15 -7.86
C ALA A 76 -21.86 -14.31 -9.09
N HIS A 77 -21.18 -13.19 -8.86
CA HIS A 77 -20.85 -12.19 -9.89
C HIS A 77 -19.38 -12.17 -10.33
N ALA A 78 -18.49 -12.95 -9.70
CA ALA A 78 -17.12 -13.08 -10.21
C ALA A 78 -17.16 -13.79 -11.57
N ALA A 79 -16.43 -13.26 -12.57
CA ALA A 79 -16.38 -13.87 -13.89
C ALA A 79 -15.90 -15.32 -13.74
N LYS A 80 -16.72 -16.26 -14.21
CA LYS A 80 -16.44 -17.71 -14.06
C LYS A 80 -15.49 -18.23 -15.12
N THR A 81 -15.37 -17.50 -16.23
CA THR A 81 -14.61 -17.90 -17.40
C THR A 81 -13.74 -16.75 -17.85
N ARG A 82 -12.47 -17.05 -18.10
CA ARG A 82 -11.50 -16.11 -18.67
C ARG A 82 -11.92 -15.76 -20.10
N ASP A 83 -11.86 -14.47 -20.43
CA ASP A 83 -12.14 -14.03 -21.80
C ASP A 83 -11.04 -14.54 -22.75
N PRO A 84 -11.39 -15.33 -23.78
CA PRO A 84 -10.42 -15.91 -24.70
C PRO A 84 -9.73 -14.87 -25.60
N LYS A 85 -10.23 -13.63 -25.68
CA LYS A 85 -9.62 -12.59 -26.51
C LYS A 85 -8.27 -12.12 -25.98
N PHE A 86 -8.02 -12.28 -24.69
CA PHE A 86 -6.76 -11.86 -24.07
C PHE A 86 -5.73 -12.98 -24.19
N LYS A 87 -4.50 -12.63 -24.52
CA LYS A 87 -3.37 -13.55 -24.60
C LYS A 87 -2.99 -14.06 -23.20
N GLN A 88 -2.55 -15.31 -23.10
CA GLN A 88 -1.90 -15.82 -21.87
C GLN A 88 -0.42 -15.48 -21.91
N LEU A 89 0.13 -15.07 -20.76
CA LEU A 89 1.53 -14.67 -20.65
C LEU A 89 2.48 -15.83 -20.94
N THR A 90 3.54 -15.52 -21.67
CA THR A 90 4.64 -16.43 -21.98
C THR A 90 5.97 -15.86 -21.48
N ALA A 91 7.01 -16.69 -21.39
CA ALA A 91 8.36 -16.24 -21.03
C ALA A 91 8.91 -15.17 -22.02
N ALA A 92 8.46 -15.18 -23.29
CA ALA A 92 8.82 -14.15 -24.26
C ALA A 92 8.24 -12.77 -23.89
N ASP A 93 7.02 -12.73 -23.33
CA ASP A 93 6.41 -11.49 -22.86
C ASP A 93 7.16 -10.91 -21.66
N VAL A 94 7.63 -11.79 -20.75
CA VAL A 94 8.51 -11.38 -19.65
C VAL A 94 9.79 -10.76 -20.19
N GLY A 95 10.42 -11.40 -21.18
CA GLY A 95 11.60 -10.83 -21.87
C GLY A 95 11.35 -9.45 -22.47
N LYS A 96 10.13 -9.18 -22.97
CA LYS A 96 9.74 -7.84 -23.43
C LYS A 96 9.57 -6.84 -22.30
N PHE A 97 8.98 -7.22 -21.18
CA PHE A 97 8.93 -6.33 -20.02
C PHE A 97 10.33 -6.00 -19.47
N GLU A 98 11.28 -6.93 -19.57
CA GLU A 98 12.69 -6.70 -19.18
C GLU A 98 13.40 -5.65 -20.05
N GLU A 99 12.93 -5.39 -21.27
CA GLU A 99 13.43 -4.29 -22.11
C GLU A 99 13.00 -2.91 -21.56
N PHE A 100 11.86 -2.84 -20.88
CA PHE A 100 11.31 -1.60 -20.31
C PHE A 100 11.67 -1.41 -18.84
N LEU A 101 11.80 -2.50 -18.09
CA LEU A 101 12.00 -2.50 -16.64
C LEU A 101 13.17 -3.42 -16.26
N PRO A 102 14.05 -3.01 -15.34
CA PRO A 102 15.03 -3.91 -14.77
C PRO A 102 14.34 -5.00 -13.94
N LYS A 103 14.92 -6.20 -13.92
CA LYS A 103 14.38 -7.36 -13.20
C LYS A 103 14.08 -7.09 -11.72
N SER A 104 14.82 -6.20 -11.06
CA SER A 104 14.58 -5.79 -9.66
C SER A 104 13.29 -5.00 -9.44
N ARG A 105 12.61 -4.58 -10.52
CA ARG A 105 11.32 -3.88 -10.50
C ARG A 105 10.21 -4.71 -11.13
N MET A 106 10.37 -6.03 -11.09
CA MET A 106 9.37 -7.00 -11.51
C MET A 106 9.31 -8.12 -10.48
N LEU A 107 8.11 -8.63 -10.21
CA LEU A 107 7.92 -9.95 -9.60
C LEU A 107 7.34 -10.85 -10.67
N VAL A 108 8.02 -11.95 -10.96
CA VAL A 108 7.62 -12.91 -11.99
C VAL A 108 7.68 -14.30 -11.39
N SER A 109 6.61 -15.08 -11.58
CA SER A 109 6.53 -16.47 -11.14
C SER A 109 7.67 -17.32 -11.71
N GLN A 110 8.06 -18.36 -10.98
CA GLN A 110 9.03 -19.35 -11.48
C GLN A 110 8.55 -20.05 -12.76
N GLU A 111 7.23 -20.21 -12.94
CA GLU A 111 6.63 -20.82 -14.13
C GLU A 111 6.92 -20.01 -15.41
N LEU A 112 7.06 -18.69 -15.30
CA LEU A 112 7.43 -17.80 -16.40
C LEU A 112 8.93 -17.48 -16.44
N GLY A 113 9.76 -18.23 -15.71
CA GLY A 113 11.21 -18.06 -15.67
C GLY A 113 11.70 -16.97 -14.73
N GLY A 114 10.84 -16.48 -13.83
CA GLY A 114 11.19 -15.52 -12.79
C GLY A 114 11.72 -16.17 -11.51
N SER A 115 11.97 -15.34 -10.50
CA SER A 115 12.49 -15.76 -9.19
C SER A 115 11.49 -15.62 -8.04
N ALA A 116 10.27 -15.12 -8.31
CA ALA A 116 9.29 -14.85 -7.26
C ALA A 116 8.52 -16.13 -6.90
N ASP A 117 8.36 -16.37 -5.60
CA ASP A 117 7.54 -17.45 -5.09
C ASP A 117 6.07 -17.04 -5.07
N ALA A 118 5.18 -18.03 -4.97
CA ALA A 118 3.73 -17.77 -4.86
C ALA A 118 3.38 -16.85 -3.68
N LYS A 119 4.17 -16.86 -2.60
CA LYS A 119 3.99 -15.99 -1.43
C LYS A 119 4.31 -14.52 -1.71
N ASP A 120 5.27 -14.24 -2.59
CA ASP A 120 5.63 -12.86 -2.94
C ASP A 120 4.52 -12.19 -3.74
N LEU A 121 3.80 -12.98 -4.55
CA LEU A 121 2.68 -12.54 -5.38
C LEU A 121 1.35 -12.53 -4.61
N GLU A 122 1.27 -13.17 -3.45
CA GLU A 122 0.01 -13.37 -2.71
C GLU A 122 -0.61 -12.04 -2.27
N GLY A 123 0.21 -11.10 -1.79
CA GLY A 123 -0.24 -9.78 -1.35
C GLY A 123 -0.77 -8.88 -2.47
N PHE A 124 -0.38 -9.14 -3.72
CA PHE A 124 -0.87 -8.43 -4.90
C PHE A 124 -2.12 -9.09 -5.49
N ASN A 125 -2.26 -10.40 -5.32
CA ASN A 125 -3.36 -11.19 -5.85
C ASN A 125 -4.59 -11.23 -4.92
N THR A 126 -4.43 -10.92 -3.64
CA THR A 126 -5.48 -11.00 -2.63
C THR A 126 -5.93 -9.60 -2.25
N ASP A 127 -7.25 -9.38 -2.18
CA ASP A 127 -7.81 -8.09 -1.85
C ASP A 127 -7.78 -7.80 -0.34
N TRP A 128 -8.06 -6.56 0.04
CA TRP A 128 -8.00 -6.10 1.43
C TRP A 128 -8.88 -6.90 2.40
N ILE A 129 -10.04 -7.38 1.95
CA ILE A 129 -11.01 -8.11 2.77
C ILE A 129 -10.91 -9.64 2.64
N ASP A 130 -9.85 -10.16 1.99
CA ASP A 130 -9.57 -11.59 1.81
C ASP A 130 -10.76 -12.38 1.19
N LYS A 131 -11.44 -11.73 0.24
CA LYS A 131 -12.64 -12.23 -0.42
C LYS A 131 -12.40 -12.55 -1.89
N TYR A 132 -11.55 -11.79 -2.56
CA TYR A 132 -11.21 -11.95 -3.97
C TYR A 132 -9.72 -12.28 -4.10
N LYS A 133 -9.44 -13.33 -4.87
CA LYS A 133 -8.09 -13.81 -5.10
C LYS A 133 -7.88 -14.16 -6.56
N GLY A 134 -7.02 -13.39 -7.22
CA GLY A 134 -6.58 -13.66 -8.58
C GLY A 134 -5.37 -14.60 -8.64
N LYS A 135 -4.82 -14.75 -9.85
CA LYS A 135 -3.72 -15.66 -10.18
C LYS A 135 -2.72 -15.02 -11.14
N SER A 136 -2.50 -13.71 -11.00
CA SER A 136 -1.46 -13.03 -11.75
C SER A 136 -0.09 -13.60 -11.40
N GLN A 137 0.70 -13.79 -12.45
CA GLN A 137 2.06 -14.31 -12.37
C GLN A 137 3.12 -13.22 -12.51
N VAL A 138 2.71 -11.99 -12.83
CA VAL A 138 3.61 -10.87 -13.14
C VAL A 138 3.10 -9.59 -12.48
N VAL A 139 3.96 -8.98 -11.66
CA VAL A 139 3.77 -7.63 -11.10
C VAL A 139 4.89 -6.73 -11.60
N LEU A 140 4.53 -5.58 -12.16
CA LEU A 140 5.46 -4.59 -12.70
C LEU A 140 5.45 -3.34 -11.81
N PHE A 141 6.64 -2.79 -11.53
CA PHE A 141 6.81 -1.58 -10.71
C PHE A 141 7.46 -0.43 -11.50
N PRO A 142 6.69 0.26 -12.37
CA PRO A 142 7.17 1.45 -13.05
C PRO A 142 7.51 2.58 -12.06
N ILE A 143 8.36 3.52 -12.48
CA ILE A 143 8.78 4.69 -11.68
C ILE A 143 8.42 6.04 -12.33
N ASN A 144 7.85 6.03 -13.54
CA ASN A 144 7.44 7.22 -14.27
C ASN A 144 6.36 6.88 -15.32
N ALA A 145 5.71 7.91 -15.88
CA ALA A 145 4.66 7.76 -16.88
C ALA A 145 5.16 7.14 -18.20
N GLN A 146 6.43 7.36 -18.57
CA GLN A 146 7.00 6.83 -19.80
C GLN A 146 7.08 5.29 -19.77
N GLU A 147 7.50 4.71 -18.64
CA GLU A 147 7.52 3.26 -18.43
C GLU A 147 6.12 2.66 -18.45
N VAL A 148 5.14 3.32 -17.79
CA VAL A 148 3.73 2.90 -17.86
C VAL A 148 3.24 2.89 -19.30
N SER A 149 3.54 3.94 -20.06
CA SER A 149 3.16 4.06 -21.47
C SER A 149 3.76 2.94 -22.33
N GLN A 150 5.05 2.60 -22.15
CA GLN A 150 5.71 1.51 -22.87
C GLN A 150 5.07 0.14 -22.56
N ILE A 151 4.80 -0.14 -21.28
CA ILE A 151 4.15 -1.37 -20.83
C ILE A 151 2.75 -1.48 -21.45
N LEU A 152 1.92 -0.44 -21.33
CA LEU A 152 0.56 -0.44 -21.84
C LEU A 152 0.52 -0.54 -23.37
N LYS A 153 1.47 0.09 -24.07
CA LYS A 153 1.60 -0.03 -25.53
C LYS A 153 1.83 -1.48 -25.96
N TYR A 154 2.73 -2.19 -25.27
CA TYR A 154 3.00 -3.61 -25.53
C TYR A 154 1.79 -4.49 -25.16
N CYS A 155 1.22 -4.30 -23.98
CA CYS A 155 0.05 -5.07 -23.56
C CYS A 155 -1.12 -4.88 -24.53
N ASN A 156 -1.32 -3.67 -25.05
CA ASN A 156 -2.36 -3.41 -26.04
C ASN A 156 -2.09 -4.12 -27.38
N SER A 157 -0.85 -4.13 -27.89
CA SER A 157 -0.52 -4.83 -29.14
C SER A 157 -0.69 -6.34 -29.03
N GLU A 158 -0.36 -6.91 -27.87
CA GLU A 158 -0.43 -8.35 -27.61
C GLU A 158 -1.77 -8.80 -27.01
N LYS A 159 -2.72 -7.89 -26.79
CA LYS A 159 -3.99 -8.15 -26.07
C LYS A 159 -3.76 -8.81 -24.71
N ILE A 160 -2.81 -8.32 -23.94
CA ILE A 160 -2.56 -8.73 -22.56
C ILE A 160 -3.44 -7.87 -21.64
N ALA A 161 -4.23 -8.52 -20.79
CA ALA A 161 -5.04 -7.82 -19.80
C ALA A 161 -4.18 -7.28 -18.65
N VAL A 162 -4.55 -6.12 -18.13
CA VAL A 162 -3.79 -5.38 -17.11
C VAL A 162 -4.71 -4.93 -15.98
N VAL A 163 -4.21 -4.99 -14.76
CA VAL A 163 -4.85 -4.42 -13.57
C VAL A 163 -3.94 -3.37 -12.94
N PRO A 164 -4.32 -2.08 -12.95
CA PRO A 164 -3.60 -1.06 -12.20
C PRO A 164 -3.84 -1.25 -10.69
N GLN A 165 -2.78 -1.19 -9.90
CA GLN A 165 -2.86 -1.36 -8.45
C GLN A 165 -2.16 -0.22 -7.72
N GLY A 166 -2.92 0.44 -6.83
CA GLY A 166 -2.41 1.41 -5.87
C GLY A 166 -2.02 0.75 -4.55
N GLY A 167 -2.63 1.20 -3.46
CA GLY A 167 -2.37 0.68 -2.11
C GLY A 167 -3.05 -0.66 -1.78
N ASN A 168 -3.85 -1.22 -2.69
CA ASN A 168 -4.65 -2.44 -2.48
C ASN A 168 -5.57 -2.37 -1.23
N THR A 169 -6.28 -1.25 -1.07
CA THR A 169 -7.16 -0.99 0.09
C THR A 169 -8.64 -0.84 -0.29
N ASP A 170 -9.02 -1.20 -1.51
CA ASP A 170 -10.43 -1.14 -1.93
C ASP A 170 -11.26 -2.28 -1.31
N LEU A 171 -12.58 -2.11 -1.30
CA LEU A 171 -13.51 -3.04 -0.63
C LEU A 171 -14.39 -3.81 -1.61
N VAL A 172 -14.11 -3.71 -2.91
CA VAL A 172 -14.96 -4.28 -3.98
C VAL A 172 -14.20 -5.27 -4.88
N GLY A 173 -12.90 -5.47 -4.65
CA GLY A 173 -12.04 -6.36 -5.43
C GLY A 173 -11.51 -5.71 -6.72
N ALA A 174 -11.54 -4.38 -6.82
CA ALA A 174 -11.19 -3.67 -8.05
C ALA A 174 -9.68 -3.61 -8.30
N SER A 175 -8.86 -3.67 -7.26
CA SER A 175 -7.41 -3.56 -7.37
C SER A 175 -6.68 -4.91 -7.50
N VAL A 176 -7.42 -6.02 -7.57
CA VAL A 176 -6.86 -7.37 -7.75
C VAL A 176 -7.31 -8.00 -9.08
N PRO A 177 -6.49 -8.87 -9.68
CA PRO A 177 -6.84 -9.61 -10.88
C PRO A 177 -8.00 -10.59 -10.65
N VAL A 178 -8.77 -10.84 -11.70
CA VAL A 178 -9.80 -11.90 -11.68
C VAL A 178 -9.18 -13.23 -12.11
N PHE A 179 -8.25 -13.19 -13.06
CA PHE A 179 -7.53 -14.34 -13.59
C PHE A 179 -6.01 -14.08 -13.54
N ASP A 180 -5.38 -13.95 -14.70
CA ASP A 180 -3.94 -13.89 -14.95
C ASP A 180 -3.49 -12.52 -15.48
N GLU A 181 -4.28 -11.47 -15.25
CA GLU A 181 -3.95 -10.12 -15.70
C GLU A 181 -2.61 -9.65 -15.12
N VAL A 182 -1.82 -8.91 -15.91
CA VAL A 182 -0.57 -8.31 -15.42
C VAL A 182 -0.91 -7.20 -14.44
N ILE A 183 -0.32 -7.24 -13.23
CA ILE A 183 -0.52 -6.18 -12.25
C ILE A 183 0.51 -5.08 -12.51
N ILE A 184 0.05 -3.85 -12.72
CA ILE A 184 0.92 -2.66 -12.74
C ILE A 184 0.77 -1.95 -11.39
N SER A 185 1.75 -2.13 -10.51
CA SER A 185 1.74 -1.51 -9.20
C SER A 185 2.46 -0.16 -9.23
N LEU A 186 1.72 0.89 -8.86
CA LEU A 186 2.21 2.27 -8.89
C LEU A 186 3.04 2.64 -7.64
N GLN A 187 3.30 1.70 -6.72
CA GLN A 187 3.95 1.98 -5.44
C GLN A 187 5.35 2.62 -5.53
N LYS A 188 6.06 2.43 -6.65
CA LYS A 188 7.37 3.06 -6.90
C LYS A 188 7.28 4.42 -7.61
N MET A 189 6.10 4.84 -8.05
CA MET A 189 5.80 6.19 -8.52
C MET A 189 5.30 7.02 -7.34
N ASN A 190 6.19 7.44 -6.44
CA ASN A 190 5.82 8.01 -5.15
C ASN A 190 6.48 9.37 -4.85
N LYS A 191 6.82 10.16 -5.89
CA LYS A 191 7.47 11.45 -5.71
C LYS A 191 6.46 12.59 -5.65
N VAL A 192 6.63 13.48 -4.67
CA VAL A 192 6.08 14.84 -4.74
C VAL A 192 6.89 15.61 -5.79
N ARG A 193 6.20 16.24 -6.76
CA ARG A 193 6.82 16.95 -7.89
C ARG A 193 6.94 18.44 -7.64
N SER A 194 5.89 19.06 -7.10
CA SER A 194 5.88 20.47 -6.73
C SER A 194 4.74 20.78 -5.77
N LEU A 195 4.93 21.81 -4.94
CA LEU A 195 3.90 22.45 -4.14
C LEU A 195 3.99 23.95 -4.36
N ASP A 196 2.90 24.55 -4.83
CA ASP A 196 2.73 25.99 -4.81
C ASP A 196 2.11 26.38 -3.46
N GLN A 197 2.88 27.08 -2.62
CA GLN A 197 2.46 27.44 -1.26
C GLN A 197 1.44 28.57 -1.24
N ASP A 198 1.38 29.41 -2.28
CA ASP A 198 0.43 30.53 -2.34
C ASP A 198 -0.96 30.03 -2.71
N SER A 199 -1.05 29.12 -3.70
CA SER A 199 -2.33 28.53 -4.11
C SER A 199 -2.71 27.25 -3.36
N GLY A 200 -1.73 26.57 -2.72
CA GLY A 200 -1.91 25.25 -2.13
C GLY A 200 -1.96 24.11 -3.15
N ALA A 201 -1.61 24.35 -4.42
CA ALA A 201 -1.65 23.33 -5.46
C ALA A 201 -0.48 22.34 -5.33
N LEU A 202 -0.82 21.07 -5.11
CA LEU A 202 0.13 19.95 -5.01
C LEU A 202 0.15 19.14 -6.31
N VAL A 203 1.35 18.88 -6.83
CA VAL A 203 1.60 17.93 -7.92
C VAL A 203 2.44 16.77 -7.37
N CYS A 204 1.95 15.55 -7.53
CA CYS A 204 2.61 14.35 -7.04
C CYS A 204 2.30 13.14 -7.92
N ASP A 205 3.12 12.10 -7.79
CA ASP A 205 2.89 10.84 -8.48
C ASP A 205 1.70 10.06 -7.90
N ALA A 206 1.04 9.27 -8.74
CA ALA A 206 -0.14 8.49 -8.38
C ALA A 206 0.07 7.49 -7.22
N GLY A 207 1.30 7.02 -6.99
CA GLY A 207 1.66 6.09 -5.92
C GLY A 207 2.02 6.73 -4.58
N CYS A 208 1.89 8.06 -4.44
CA CYS A 208 2.10 8.71 -3.14
C CYS A 208 1.04 8.27 -2.13
N VAL A 209 1.48 7.79 -0.97
CA VAL A 209 0.61 7.42 0.17
C VAL A 209 -0.06 8.66 0.74
N LEU A 210 -1.38 8.60 0.98
CA LEU A 210 -2.17 9.75 1.45
C LEU A 210 -1.61 10.35 2.76
N GLU A 211 -1.26 9.52 3.74
CA GLU A 211 -0.68 9.99 5.00
C GLU A 211 0.66 10.71 4.81
N VAL A 212 1.50 10.23 3.88
CA VAL A 212 2.78 10.89 3.56
C VAL A 212 2.54 12.26 2.95
N LEU A 213 1.52 12.41 2.08
CA LEU A 213 1.14 13.69 1.51
C LEU A 213 0.56 14.66 2.56
N ASP A 214 -0.32 14.19 3.44
CA ASP A 214 -0.91 15.02 4.50
C ASP A 214 0.18 15.51 5.47
N ASN A 215 1.13 14.66 5.84
CA ASN A 215 2.28 15.05 6.67
C ASN A 215 3.20 16.04 5.96
N TYR A 216 3.49 15.83 4.67
CA TYR A 216 4.28 16.78 3.87
C TYR A 216 3.62 18.16 3.80
N LEU A 217 2.31 18.22 3.60
CA LEU A 217 1.56 19.48 3.56
C LEU A 217 1.47 20.16 4.93
N ALA A 218 1.42 19.39 6.01
CA ALA A 218 1.35 19.92 7.38
C ALA A 218 2.55 20.81 7.73
N ASP A 219 3.74 20.47 7.22
CA ASP A 219 4.97 21.29 7.38
C ASP A 219 4.84 22.69 6.74
N HIS A 220 3.89 22.86 5.81
CA HIS A 220 3.56 24.11 5.14
C HIS A 220 2.27 24.76 5.69
N GLY A 221 1.69 24.24 6.78
CA GLY A 221 0.40 24.71 7.31
C GLY A 221 -0.80 24.37 6.42
N LEU A 222 -0.63 23.45 5.47
CA LEU A 222 -1.65 22.97 4.55
C LEU A 222 -2.12 21.56 4.95
N THR A 223 -3.16 21.06 4.31
CA THR A 223 -3.67 19.71 4.57
C THR A 223 -4.34 19.14 3.33
N MET A 224 -4.33 17.82 3.19
CA MET A 224 -5.07 17.15 2.13
C MET A 224 -6.58 17.36 2.32
N PRO A 225 -7.33 17.64 1.23
CA PRO A 225 -8.79 17.80 1.28
C PRO A 225 -9.54 16.48 1.58
N LEU A 226 -8.82 15.37 1.62
CA LEU A 226 -9.30 14.01 1.84
C LEU A 226 -8.58 13.38 3.03
N ASP A 227 -9.30 12.65 3.88
CA ASP A 227 -8.73 11.77 4.92
C ASP A 227 -9.66 10.57 5.12
N LEU A 228 -9.10 9.37 5.27
CA LEU A 228 -9.84 8.12 5.36
C LEU A 228 -9.07 7.08 6.17
N GLY A 229 -9.77 6.05 6.67
CA GLY A 229 -9.19 5.06 7.59
C GLY A 229 -7.98 4.29 7.04
N ALA A 230 -7.86 4.17 5.71
CA ALA A 230 -6.74 3.53 5.03
C ALA A 230 -5.58 4.48 4.67
N LYS A 231 -5.51 5.70 5.24
CA LYS A 231 -4.55 6.73 4.81
C LYS A 231 -3.07 6.30 4.82
N GLY A 232 -2.70 5.38 5.72
CA GLY A 232 -1.34 4.87 5.85
C GLY A 232 -0.91 3.93 4.72
N SER A 233 -1.83 3.50 3.86
CA SER A 233 -1.55 2.59 2.74
C SER A 233 -2.21 2.97 1.42
N CYS A 234 -3.34 3.69 1.43
CA CYS A 234 -3.99 4.12 0.19
C CYS A 234 -3.10 5.12 -0.58
N HIS A 235 -3.01 4.95 -1.89
CA HIS A 235 -2.29 5.86 -2.78
C HIS A 235 -3.24 6.91 -3.37
N ILE A 236 -2.74 8.12 -3.61
CA ILE A 236 -3.53 9.23 -4.14
C ILE A 236 -4.18 8.91 -5.50
N GLY A 237 -3.50 8.18 -6.38
CA GLY A 237 -4.06 7.74 -7.65
C GLY A 237 -5.23 6.77 -7.46
N GLY A 238 -5.16 5.89 -6.46
CA GLY A 238 -6.29 5.01 -6.10
C GLY A 238 -7.47 5.80 -5.53
N ASN A 239 -7.18 6.83 -4.72
CA ASN A 239 -8.21 7.73 -4.19
C ASN A 239 -8.95 8.46 -5.32
N VAL A 240 -8.21 8.99 -6.31
CA VAL A 240 -8.80 9.66 -7.47
C VAL A 240 -9.61 8.69 -8.33
N SER A 241 -9.05 7.53 -8.68
CA SER A 241 -9.72 6.52 -9.52
C SER A 241 -11.04 6.02 -8.91
N THR A 242 -11.14 6.01 -7.58
CA THR A 242 -12.34 5.56 -6.85
C THR A 242 -13.26 6.71 -6.42
N ASN A 243 -12.88 7.97 -6.69
CA ASN A 243 -13.53 9.17 -6.14
C ASN A 243 -13.74 9.06 -4.61
N ALA A 244 -12.66 8.74 -3.89
CA ALA A 244 -12.70 8.51 -2.46
C ALA A 244 -13.25 9.73 -1.69
N GLY A 245 -14.09 9.46 -0.69
CA GLY A 245 -14.78 10.48 0.11
C GLY A 245 -14.13 10.79 1.46
N GLY A 246 -14.39 9.96 2.47
CA GLY A 246 -13.71 10.06 3.77
C GLY A 246 -14.27 11.10 4.76
N ILE A 247 -13.57 11.26 5.89
CA ILE A 247 -14.08 11.97 7.08
C ILE A 247 -14.09 13.49 6.92
N ARG A 248 -13.32 14.04 5.96
CA ARG A 248 -13.25 15.48 5.68
C ARG A 248 -14.16 15.94 4.52
N TYR A 249 -14.94 15.00 3.96
CA TYR A 249 -15.79 15.25 2.79
C TYR A 249 -16.80 16.39 3.01
N LEU A 250 -17.37 16.52 4.21
CA LEU A 250 -18.33 17.60 4.51
C LEU A 250 -17.73 19.00 4.36
N LYS A 251 -16.43 19.16 4.67
CA LYS A 251 -15.75 20.46 4.64
C LYS A 251 -15.16 20.78 3.27
N TYR A 252 -14.53 19.81 2.62
CA TYR A 252 -13.79 20.02 1.38
C TYR A 252 -14.48 19.47 0.13
N GLY A 253 -15.55 18.69 0.30
CA GLY A 253 -16.34 18.15 -0.80
C GLY A 253 -15.69 16.96 -1.51
N SER A 254 -16.11 16.75 -2.75
CA SER A 254 -15.64 15.65 -3.60
C SER A 254 -14.29 15.94 -4.25
N LEU A 255 -13.54 14.88 -4.54
CA LEU A 255 -12.35 14.96 -5.39
C LEU A 255 -12.65 15.55 -6.78
N HIS A 256 -13.88 15.46 -7.29
CA HIS A 256 -14.26 16.15 -8.53
C HIS A 256 -14.04 17.67 -8.48
N GLY A 257 -14.14 18.29 -7.30
CA GLY A 257 -13.88 19.71 -7.11
C GLY A 257 -12.45 20.02 -6.66
N SER A 258 -11.77 19.05 -6.02
CA SER A 258 -10.43 19.25 -5.45
C SER A 258 -9.28 18.89 -6.40
N VAL A 259 -9.52 18.01 -7.39
CA VAL A 259 -8.50 17.63 -8.38
C VAL A 259 -8.45 18.68 -9.49
N LEU A 260 -7.29 19.34 -9.62
CA LEU A 260 -7.09 20.39 -10.61
C LEU A 260 -6.66 19.87 -12.00
N GLY A 261 -6.04 18.68 -12.06
CA GLY A 261 -5.58 18.06 -13.30
C GLY A 261 -5.03 16.66 -13.09
N LEU A 262 -4.95 15.88 -14.18
CA LEU A 262 -4.43 14.52 -14.22
C LEU A 262 -3.60 14.30 -15.49
N GLU A 263 -2.57 13.47 -15.40
CA GLU A 263 -1.86 12.88 -16.55
C GLU A 263 -2.31 11.42 -16.67
N ALA A 264 -2.85 11.03 -17.83
CA ALA A 264 -3.45 9.71 -18.06
C ALA A 264 -3.27 9.27 -19.52
#